data_AF-A0A661FVP5-F1
#
_entry.id   AF-A0A661FVP5-F1
#
_cell.length_a   1.000
_cell.length_b   1.000
_cell.length_c   1.000
_cell.angle_alpha   90.00
_cell.angle_beta   90.00
_cell.angle_gamma   90.00
#
_symmetry.space_group_name_H-M   'P 1'
#
loop_
_entity.id
_entity.type
_entity.pdbx_description
1 polymer ?
#
loop_
_entity_poly.entity_id
_entity_poly.type
_entity_poly.pdbx_seq_one_letter_code
_entity_poly.pdbx_strand_id
1 'polypeptide(L)'
;MGFLSVFPVALLETWLVIFASDLFRYLIAAGVLASFLAVFSGQLERRRIQSRRPKRSDVSREISFSLGTVVIFSLIGFAVHTGSQYGIFRIYSGNLPSATILLLEFAAIVIIHDAYFY
;
A
#
# COMPACT_ATOMS: atom_id res chain seq x y z
N MET A 1 -36.16 13.20 -4.77
CA MET A 1 -35.38 12.18 -4.02
C MET A 1 -34.23 11.68 -4.91
N GLY A 2 -33.16 12.45 -5.12
CA GLY A 2 -32.18 12.08 -6.16
C GLY A 2 -30.71 12.50 -5.99
N PHE A 3 -30.38 13.41 -5.07
CA PHE A 3 -28.99 13.87 -4.90
C PHE A 3 -28.30 13.23 -3.69
N LEU A 4 -29.03 13.11 -2.56
CA LEU A 4 -28.51 12.58 -1.30
C LEU A 4 -28.28 11.06 -1.31
N SER A 5 -28.92 10.30 -2.21
CA SER A 5 -28.70 8.86 -2.36
C SER A 5 -27.58 8.52 -3.36
N VAL A 6 -27.29 9.40 -4.32
CA VAL A 6 -26.28 9.18 -5.36
C VAL A 6 -24.88 9.49 -4.83
N PHE A 7 -24.76 10.52 -3.99
CA PHE A 7 -23.47 10.94 -3.45
C PHE A 7 -22.76 9.86 -2.59
N PRO A 8 -23.42 9.17 -1.64
CA PRO A 8 -22.77 8.10 -0.86
C PRO A 8 -22.39 6.90 -1.71
N VAL A 9 -23.19 6.57 -2.72
CA VAL A 9 -22.93 5.44 -3.63
C VAL A 9 -21.69 5.74 -4.48
N ALA A 10 -21.58 6.95 -5.03
CA ALA A 10 -20.41 7.36 -5.81
C ALA A 10 -19.11 7.33 -4.97
N LEU A 11 -19.17 7.74 -3.70
CA LEU A 11 -18.02 7.67 -2.80
C LEU A 11 -17.60 6.23 -2.49
N LEU A 12 -18.59 5.35 -2.24
CA LEU A 12 -18.34 3.93 -2.00
C LEU A 12 -17.73 3.27 -3.23
N GLU A 13 -18.28 3.50 -4.42
CA GLU A 13 -17.73 2.98 -5.69
C GLU A 13 -16.29 3.45 -5.90
N THR A 14 -16.02 4.74 -5.68
CA THR A 14 -14.67 5.30 -5.80
C THR A 14 -13.69 4.61 -4.86
N TRP A 15 -14.05 4.45 -3.59
CA TRP A 15 -13.20 3.77 -2.63
C TRP A 15 -13.01 2.28 -2.98
N LEU A 16 -14.05 1.58 -3.42
CA LEU A 16 -13.96 0.17 -3.81
C LEU A 16 -13.03 -0.04 -5.01
N VAL A 17 -13.03 0.89 -5.99
CA VAL A 17 -12.09 0.84 -7.12
C VAL A 17 -10.65 1.03 -6.64
N ILE A 18 -10.40 1.98 -5.74
CA ILE A 18 -9.07 2.22 -5.16
C ILE A 18 -8.62 1.00 -4.34
N PHE A 19 -9.49 0.50 -3.47
CA PHE A 19 -9.25 -0.71 -2.66
C PHE A 19 -8.92 -1.91 -3.54
N ALA A 20 -9.68 -2.16 -4.60
CA ALA A 20 -9.42 -3.26 -5.53
C ALA A 20 -8.07 -3.10 -6.24
N SER A 21 -7.72 -1.87 -6.64
CA SER A 21 -6.42 -1.57 -7.25
C SER A 21 -5.25 -1.84 -6.31
N ASP A 22 -5.36 -1.36 -5.07
CA ASP A 22 -4.33 -1.53 -4.03
C ASP A 22 -4.20 -2.99 -3.61
N LEU A 23 -5.33 -3.68 -3.40
CA LEU A 23 -5.35 -5.11 -3.10
C LEU A 23 -4.68 -5.92 -4.22
N PHE A 24 -5.01 -5.64 -5.48
CA PHE A 24 -4.44 -6.35 -6.62
C PHE A 24 -2.93 -6.16 -6.72
N ARG A 25 -2.44 -4.92 -6.63
CA ARG A 25 -1.00 -4.61 -6.64
C ARG A 25 -0.29 -5.29 -5.47
N TYR A 26 -0.90 -5.26 -4.29
CA TYR A 26 -0.36 -5.90 -3.09
C TYR A 26 -0.27 -7.42 -3.27
N LEU A 27 -1.33 -8.06 -3.79
CA LEU A 27 -1.34 -9.50 -4.06
C LEU A 27 -0.27 -9.93 -5.07
N ILE A 28 -0.01 -9.11 -6.10
CA ILE A 28 1.09 -9.37 -7.04
C ILE A 28 2.43 -9.34 -6.29
N ALA A 29 2.72 -8.25 -5.59
CA ALA A 29 4.01 -8.08 -4.91
C ALA A 29 4.23 -9.16 -3.83
N ALA A 30 3.24 -9.37 -2.97
CA ALA A 30 3.26 -10.38 -1.92
C ALA A 30 3.33 -11.80 -2.50
N GLY A 31 2.59 -12.07 -3.58
CA GLY A 31 2.59 -13.36 -4.27
C GLY A 31 3.93 -13.69 -4.91
N VAL A 32 4.58 -12.72 -5.56
CA VAL A 32 5.93 -12.87 -6.11
C VAL A 32 6.93 -13.18 -5.00
N LEU A 33 6.91 -12.42 -3.90
CA LEU A 33 7.81 -12.66 -2.78
C LEU A 33 7.55 -14.01 -2.10
N ALA A 34 6.28 -14.35 -1.86
CA ALA A 34 5.91 -15.64 -1.27
C ALA A 34 6.36 -16.81 -2.17
N SER A 35 6.22 -16.67 -3.48
CA SER A 35 6.68 -17.68 -4.45
C SER A 35 8.20 -17.82 -4.43
N PHE A 36 8.92 -16.70 -4.41
CA PHE A 36 10.38 -16.70 -4.26
C PHE A 36 10.80 -17.41 -2.96
N LEU A 37 10.21 -17.05 -1.82
CA LEU A 37 10.51 -17.67 -0.54
C LEU A 37 10.20 -19.18 -0.53
N ALA A 38 9.14 -19.61 -1.22
CA ALA A 38 8.79 -21.02 -1.35
C ALA A 38 9.83 -21.80 -2.17
N VAL A 39 10.24 -21.26 -3.33
CA VAL A 39 11.26 -21.86 -4.22
C VAL A 39 12.61 -22.00 -3.51
N PHE A 40 13.03 -20.98 -2.76
CA PHE A 40 14.32 -20.96 -2.08
C PHE A 40 14.27 -21.43 -0.62
N SER A 41 13.14 -21.99 -0.17
CA SER A 41 12.87 -22.34 1.23
C SER A 41 13.98 -23.19 1.88
N GLY A 42 14.53 -24.19 1.18
CA GLY A 42 15.60 -25.04 1.70
C GLY A 42 16.93 -24.30 1.95
N GLN A 43 17.27 -23.31 1.12
CA GLN A 43 18.47 -22.50 1.28
C GLN A 43 18.29 -21.46 2.39
N LEU A 44 17.10 -20.87 2.47
CA LEU A 44 16.74 -19.88 3.47
C LEU A 44 16.59 -20.48 4.87
N GLU A 45 16.17 -21.74 4.98
CA GLU A 45 16.07 -22.43 6.28
C GLU A 45 17.43 -22.54 6.97
N ARG A 46 18.52 -22.70 6.20
CA ARG A 46 19.89 -22.72 6.74
C ARG A 46 20.35 -21.36 7.26
N ARG A 47 19.71 -20.28 6.83
CA ARG A 47 20.00 -18.88 7.23
C ARG A 47 18.97 -18.33 8.21
N ARG A 48 18.10 -19.19 8.76
CA ARG A 48 17.01 -18.78 9.63
C ARG A 48 17.56 -18.26 10.96
N ILE A 49 17.20 -17.02 11.29
CA ILE A 49 17.62 -16.38 12.56
C ILE A 49 16.72 -16.82 13.72
N GLN A 50 15.42 -17.02 13.47
CA GLN A 50 14.45 -17.43 14.49
C GLN A 50 14.44 -18.95 14.68
N SER A 51 14.48 -19.42 15.93
CA SER A 51 14.49 -20.85 16.27
C SER A 51 13.16 -21.57 16.03
N ARG A 52 12.05 -20.83 15.99
CA ARG A 52 10.69 -21.37 15.87
C ARG A 52 10.15 -21.21 14.45
N ARG A 53 9.41 -22.24 13.97
CA ARG A 53 8.61 -22.14 12.74
C ARG A 53 7.27 -21.43 12.99
N PRO A 54 6.80 -20.58 12.06
CA PRO A 54 5.48 -19.96 12.16
C PRO A 54 4.39 -21.04 12.15
N LYS A 55 3.42 -20.91 13.05
CA LYS A 55 2.22 -21.75 13.06
C LYS A 55 1.22 -21.20 12.04
N ARG A 56 0.26 -22.03 11.62
CA ARG A 56 -0.85 -21.57 10.74
C ARG A 56 -1.61 -20.38 11.31
N SER A 57 -1.76 -20.31 12.63
CA SER A 57 -2.37 -19.17 13.33
C SER A 57 -1.55 -17.88 13.20
N ASP A 58 -0.22 -17.97 13.14
CA ASP A 58 0.64 -16.80 12.94
C ASP A 58 0.48 -16.27 11.51
N VAL A 59 0.47 -17.18 10.52
CA VAL A 59 0.26 -16.82 9.10
C VAL A 59 -1.10 -16.17 8.88
N SER A 60 -2.18 -16.73 9.46
CA SER A 60 -3.52 -16.14 9.33
C SER A 60 -3.62 -14.75 9.97
N ARG A 61 -2.94 -14.54 11.10
CA ARG A 61 -2.86 -13.23 11.75
C ARG A 61 -2.10 -12.22 10.87
N GLU A 62 -0.97 -12.63 10.30
CA GLU A 62 -0.18 -11.78 9.38
C GLU A 62 -0.98 -11.40 8.14
N ILE A 63 -1.69 -12.34 7.51
CA ILE A 63 -2.58 -12.06 6.38
C ILE A 63 -3.67 -11.06 6.77
N SER A 64 -4.26 -11.22 7.96
CA SER A 64 -5.31 -10.30 8.44
C SER A 64 -4.78 -8.88 8.65
N PHE A 65 -3.57 -8.75 9.21
CA PHE A 65 -2.91 -7.44 9.33
C PHE A 65 -2.55 -6.85 7.97
N SER A 66 -2.04 -7.65 7.03
CA SER A 66 -1.80 -7.21 5.65
C SER A 66 -3.07 -6.67 4.99
N LEU A 67 -4.20 -7.36 5.12
CA LEU A 67 -5.48 -6.90 4.60
C LEU A 67 -5.96 -5.62 5.30
N GLY A 68 -5.77 -5.51 6.61
CA GLY A 68 -6.02 -4.28 7.37
C GLY A 68 -5.21 -3.10 6.84
N THR A 69 -3.94 -3.32 6.52
CA THR A 69 -3.07 -2.32 5.88
C THR A 69 -3.61 -1.89 4.52
N VAL A 70 -4.06 -2.81 3.67
CA VAL A 70 -4.68 -2.47 2.38
C VAL A 70 -5.92 -1.60 2.57
N VAL A 71 -6.77 -1.91 3.56
CA VAL A 71 -7.93 -1.07 3.90
C VAL A 71 -7.49 0.33 4.29
N ILE A 72 -6.52 0.47 5.19
CA ILE A 72 -6.03 1.79 5.65
C ILE A 72 -5.46 2.59 4.48
N PHE A 73 -4.58 2.01 3.66
CA PHE A 73 -3.99 2.72 2.52
C PHE A 73 -5.01 3.07 1.44
N SER A 74 -6.00 2.22 1.19
CA SER A 74 -7.08 2.56 0.26
C SER A 74 -7.94 3.73 0.75
N LEU A 75 -8.15 3.86 2.06
CA LEU A 75 -8.83 5.01 2.66
C LEU A 75 -8.00 6.28 2.54
N ILE A 76 -6.68 6.19 2.71
CA ILE A 76 -5.75 7.31 2.47
C ILE A 76 -5.80 7.72 1.00
N GLY A 77 -5.69 6.76 0.07
CA GLY A 77 -5.77 7.01 -1.37
C GLY A 77 -7.10 7.64 -1.77
N PHE A 78 -8.21 7.16 -1.18
CA PHE A 78 -9.53 7.77 -1.34
C PHE A 78 -9.57 9.21 -0.82
N ALA A 79 -9.06 9.48 0.38
CA ALA A 79 -9.00 10.84 0.94
C ALA A 79 -8.16 11.78 0.07
N VAL A 80 -7.03 11.32 -0.47
CA VAL A 80 -6.20 12.09 -1.40
C VAL A 80 -6.94 12.36 -2.71
N HIS A 81 -7.58 11.33 -3.28
CA HIS A 81 -8.35 11.47 -4.52
C HIS A 81 -9.51 12.46 -4.37
N THR A 82 -10.34 12.28 -3.35
CA THR A 82 -11.47 13.18 -3.08
C THR A 82 -10.97 14.58 -2.74
N GLY A 83 -9.94 14.69 -1.89
CA GLY A 83 -9.34 15.98 -1.55
C GLY A 83 -8.77 16.70 -2.77
N SER A 84 -8.24 15.99 -3.76
CA SER A 84 -7.78 16.62 -5.00
C SER A 84 -8.94 17.16 -5.85
N GLN A 85 -10.09 16.49 -5.87
CA GLN A 85 -11.30 17.01 -6.55
C GLN A 85 -11.79 18.32 -5.95
N TYR A 86 -11.58 18.53 -4.65
CA TYR A 86 -11.93 19.78 -3.95
C TYR A 86 -10.79 20.80 -3.89
N GLY A 87 -9.66 20.55 -4.57
CA GLY A 87 -8.51 21.46 -4.60
C GLY A 87 -7.68 21.50 -3.32
N ILE A 88 -7.90 20.56 -2.38
CA ILE A 88 -7.10 20.42 -1.16
C ILE A 88 -5.70 19.89 -1.50
N PHE A 89 -5.64 18.88 -2.37
CA PHE A 89 -4.39 18.28 -2.81
C PHE A 89 -4.13 18.56 -4.29
N ARG A 90 -2.92 18.99 -4.62
CA ARG A 90 -2.50 19.19 -6.00
C ARG A 90 -1.77 17.95 -6.50
N ILE A 91 -2.40 17.22 -7.40
CA ILE A 91 -1.77 16.09 -8.10
C ILE A 91 -1.11 16.64 -9.36
N TYR A 92 0.21 16.54 -9.45
CA TYR A 92 0.97 16.98 -10.62
C TYR A 92 0.91 15.89 -11.70
N SER A 93 0.09 16.10 -12.71
CA SER A 93 0.06 15.29 -13.93
C SER A 93 0.65 16.11 -15.09
N GLY A 94 1.93 15.88 -15.40
CA GLY A 94 2.65 16.64 -16.43
C GLY A 94 4.01 16.03 -16.72
N ASN A 95 4.91 16.81 -17.34
CA ASN A 95 6.29 16.38 -17.55
C ASN A 95 6.92 15.99 -16.22
N LEU A 96 7.54 14.81 -16.17
CA LEU A 96 8.28 14.38 -14.98
C LEU A 96 9.35 15.44 -14.65
N PRO A 97 9.55 15.77 -13.36
CA PRO A 97 10.68 16.57 -12.93
C PRO A 97 11.99 15.93 -13.43
N SER A 98 13.06 16.74 -13.49
CA SER A 98 14.37 16.19 -13.83
C SER A 98 14.73 15.06 -12.85
N ALA A 99 15.51 14.08 -13.32
CA ALA A 99 15.92 12.95 -12.48
C ALA A 99 16.60 13.42 -11.18
N THR A 100 17.31 14.55 -11.23
CA THR A 100 17.91 15.19 -10.05
C THR A 100 16.86 15.63 -9.03
N ILE A 101 15.77 16.25 -9.47
CA ILE A 101 14.68 16.68 -8.56
C ILE A 101 14.02 15.44 -7.95
N LEU A 102 13.71 14.42 -8.75
CA LEU A 102 13.13 13.17 -8.25
C LEU A 102 14.03 12.48 -7.22
N LEU A 103 15.35 12.48 -7.45
CA LEU A 103 16.32 11.92 -6.49
C LEU A 103 16.34 12.71 -5.19
N LEU A 104 16.28 14.05 -5.26
CA LEU A 104 16.22 14.91 -4.08
C LEU A 104 14.92 14.73 -3.30
N GLU A 105 13.78 14.65 -3.97
CA GLU A 105 12.48 14.36 -3.34
C GLU A 105 12.48 12.98 -2.68
N PHE A 106 13.04 11.98 -3.35
CA PHE A 106 13.19 10.64 -2.79
C PHE A 106 14.12 10.64 -1.55
N ALA A 107 15.27 11.29 -1.63
CA ALA A 107 16.17 11.40 -0.48
C ALA A 107 15.50 12.13 0.68
N ALA A 108 14.77 13.22 0.40
CA ALA A 108 14.05 13.97 1.41
C ALA A 108 12.99 13.11 2.11
N ILE A 109 12.17 12.36 1.37
CA ILE A 109 11.14 11.51 2.00
C ILE A 109 11.75 10.37 2.81
N VAL A 110 12.85 9.76 2.35
CA VAL A 110 13.57 8.73 3.12
C VAL A 110 14.11 9.30 4.41
N ILE A 111 14.77 10.46 4.36
CA ILE A 111 15.30 11.12 5.55
C ILE A 111 14.17 11.47 6.52
N ILE A 112 13.06 12.07 6.05
CA ILE A 112 11.92 12.44 6.89
C ILE A 112 11.29 11.19 7.52
N HIS A 113 11.12 10.12 6.75
CA HIS A 113 10.54 8.88 7.22
C HIS A 113 11.42 8.21 8.28
N ASP A 114 12.74 8.13 8.05
CA ASP A 114 13.66 7.49 8.97
C ASP A 114 13.95 8.37 10.21
N ALA A 115 13.99 9.69 10.05
CA ALA A 115 14.16 10.63 11.16
C ALA A 115 12.95 10.68 12.09
N TYR A 116 11.75 10.25 11.66
CA TYR A 116 10.59 10.17 12.54
C TYR A 116 10.77 9.18 13.70
N PHE A 117 11.68 8.20 13.55
CA PHE A 117 11.94 7.16 14.56
C PHE A 117 13.12 7.46 15.51
N TYR A 118 13.82 8.59 15.34
CA TYR A 118 14.94 9.02 16.19
C TYR A 118 14.60 10.32 16.94
#